data_AF-A0A7Y3Z6W9-F1
#
_entry.id   AF-A0A7Y3Z6W9-F1
#
_cell.length_a   1.000
_cell.length_b   1.000
_cell.length_c   1.000
_cell.angle_alpha   90.00
_cell.angle_beta   90.00
_cell.angle_gamma   90.00
#
_symmetry.space_group_name_H-M   'P 1'
#
loop_
_entity.id
_entity.type
_entity.pdbx_description
1 polymer ?
#
loop_
_entity_poly.entity_id
_entity_poly.type
_entity_poly.pdbx_seq_one_letter_code
_entity_poly.pdbx_strand_id
1 'polypeptide(L)'
;MRTAKSSLTRLKKNIDQAFPSAPDLMGFEGINKAILLDSLDESYGLLEGLVDRKETFDVIFMKRKISDLTKRCNDYLNDNLKDIGKEKKFNAFLNDISEIRSVVKRTYLLVIEGSLRDEASIHNLRADLTSYKESLDNYIEYKQNIDEAYELITTLKGELKQYSEEYSNASDHVSEVVTRIDEALSDVEKKQTQVTSEKEDILTTKSQILRNKVAFNGNVKRYEDLLNNLQEQEAKINVQFENVEQISTSLSEQQRSIQDIIDDANRASMAGSFLKRKNELDQPIKWSGRIMNTALVITAGISFSLLFHSGLLDGKFDYISFLTKIPIVAPFIWIAWSNSQRNNYLVRIQEDYAFKYASAMAFEGYKKQVQEVDEDLQQRLLTLAIENMGSNPIRLFEKPVKSSPATDIVQSVTDIAKSLKPQETK
;
A
#
# COMPACT_ATOMS: atom_id res chain seq x y z
N MET A 1 68.68 -43.42 107.39
CA MET A 1 69.30 -42.16 106.91
C MET A 1 68.58 -40.91 107.41
N ARG A 2 67.24 -40.90 107.44
CA ARG A 2 66.41 -39.80 107.96
C ARG A 2 66.90 -39.18 109.29
N THR A 3 67.27 -39.99 110.27
CA THR A 3 67.74 -39.50 111.59
C THR A 3 69.03 -38.70 111.50
N ALA A 4 70.04 -39.18 110.75
CA ALA A 4 71.32 -38.50 110.59
C ALA A 4 71.20 -37.21 109.75
N LYS A 5 70.36 -37.23 108.69
CA LYS A 5 70.05 -36.02 107.92
C LYS A 5 69.35 -34.97 108.80
N SER A 6 68.35 -35.39 109.56
CA SER A 6 67.62 -34.51 110.49
C SER A 6 68.53 -33.90 111.56
N SER A 7 69.47 -34.67 112.12
CA SER A 7 70.42 -34.15 113.13
C SER A 7 71.38 -33.12 112.53
N LEU A 8 71.84 -33.29 111.29
CA LEU A 8 72.63 -32.28 110.57
C LEU A 8 71.81 -31.03 110.25
N THR A 9 70.59 -31.17 109.74
CA THR A 9 69.71 -30.02 109.46
C THR A 9 69.47 -29.19 110.72
N ARG A 10 69.22 -29.85 111.86
CA ARG A 10 69.05 -29.18 113.14
C ARG A 10 70.33 -28.48 113.59
N LEU A 11 71.48 -29.14 113.48
CA LEU A 11 72.77 -28.53 113.82
C LEU A 11 73.05 -27.29 112.96
N LYS A 12 72.85 -27.37 111.64
CA LYS A 12 73.00 -26.22 110.73
C LYS A 12 72.14 -25.04 111.14
N LYS A 13 70.86 -25.28 111.43
CA LYS A 13 69.95 -24.23 111.91
C LYS A 13 70.45 -23.58 113.19
N ASN A 14 70.94 -24.38 114.13
CA ASN A 14 71.46 -23.87 115.40
C ASN A 14 72.76 -23.08 115.19
N ILE A 15 73.66 -23.51 114.31
CA ILE A 15 74.88 -22.77 113.95
C ILE A 15 74.53 -21.43 113.31
N ASP A 16 73.57 -21.42 112.40
CA ASP A 16 73.15 -20.20 111.70
C ASP A 16 72.57 -19.15 112.65
N GLN A 17 71.87 -19.60 113.69
CA GLN A 17 71.29 -18.76 114.74
C GLN A 17 72.31 -18.32 115.81
N ALA A 18 73.29 -19.17 116.13
CA ALA A 18 74.21 -18.92 117.24
C ALA A 18 75.40 -18.02 116.90
N PHE A 19 75.85 -18.02 115.63
CA PHE A 19 77.03 -17.26 115.22
C PHE A 19 76.69 -16.07 114.33
N PRO A 20 77.40 -14.94 114.46
CA PRO A 20 77.26 -13.80 113.55
C PRO A 20 77.95 -14.08 112.20
N SER A 21 77.59 -13.30 111.19
CA SER A 21 78.28 -13.29 109.88
C SER A 21 79.60 -12.50 109.95
N ALA A 22 80.51 -12.92 110.83
CA ALA A 22 81.84 -12.35 110.97
C ALA A 22 82.87 -13.11 110.10
N PRO A 23 83.97 -12.45 109.65
CA PRO A 23 85.03 -13.11 108.87
C PRO A 23 85.77 -14.19 109.68
N ASP A 24 85.89 -14.01 110.99
CA ASP A 24 86.49 -14.98 111.92
C ASP A 24 85.62 -15.14 113.17
N LEU A 25 85.45 -16.37 113.63
CA LEU A 25 84.72 -16.70 114.85
C LEU A 25 85.70 -17.01 115.99
N MET A 26 85.49 -16.38 117.15
CA MET A 26 86.23 -16.64 118.40
C MET A 26 87.77 -16.59 118.26
N GLY A 27 88.30 -15.78 117.34
CA GLY A 27 89.73 -15.62 117.12
C GLY A 27 90.39 -16.68 116.23
N PHE A 28 89.62 -17.55 115.58
CA PHE A 28 90.13 -18.56 114.64
C PHE A 28 90.11 -18.01 113.20
N GLU A 29 91.30 -17.75 112.65
CA GLU A 29 91.48 -17.22 111.29
C GLU A 29 90.91 -18.18 110.22
N GLY A 30 90.08 -17.64 109.32
CA GLY A 30 89.48 -18.38 108.22
C GLY A 30 88.30 -19.28 108.61
N ILE A 31 87.91 -19.30 109.90
CA ILE A 31 86.72 -20.03 110.36
C ILE A 31 85.56 -19.06 110.53
N ASN A 32 84.64 -19.08 109.56
CA ASN A 32 83.40 -18.30 109.61
C ASN A 32 82.15 -19.17 109.51
N LYS A 33 81.00 -18.55 109.77
CA LYS A 33 79.69 -19.21 109.73
C LYS A 33 79.40 -19.90 108.41
N ALA A 34 79.72 -19.28 107.28
CA ALA A 34 79.44 -19.82 105.95
C ALA A 34 80.22 -21.12 105.70
N ILE A 35 81.52 -21.15 106.02
CA ILE A 35 82.37 -22.34 105.88
C ILE A 35 81.85 -23.50 106.75
N LEU A 36 81.40 -23.21 107.97
CA LEU A 36 80.80 -24.24 108.83
C LEU A 36 79.51 -24.82 108.22
N LEU A 37 78.63 -23.97 107.69
CA LEU A 37 77.38 -24.41 107.04
C LEU A 37 77.64 -25.19 105.75
N ASP A 38 78.53 -24.70 104.88
CA ASP A 38 78.90 -25.35 103.62
C ASP A 38 79.54 -26.72 103.85
N SER A 39 80.37 -26.85 104.89
CA SER A 39 80.98 -28.13 105.26
C SER A 39 79.95 -29.19 105.69
N LEU A 40 78.88 -28.73 106.36
CA LEU A 40 77.76 -29.59 106.77
C LEU A 40 76.80 -29.86 105.59
N ASP A 41 76.70 -28.95 104.62
CA ASP A 41 75.95 -29.16 103.38
C ASP A 41 76.61 -30.19 102.45
N GLU A 42 77.93 -30.11 102.27
CA GLU A 42 78.71 -31.16 101.56
C GLU A 42 78.42 -32.52 102.21
N SER A 43 78.52 -32.58 103.54
CA SER A 43 78.25 -33.80 104.30
C SER A 43 76.78 -34.26 104.13
N TYR A 44 75.82 -33.35 104.16
CA TYR A 44 74.41 -33.66 103.96
C TYR A 44 74.14 -34.24 102.56
N GLY A 45 74.75 -33.66 101.51
CA GLY A 45 74.64 -34.14 100.13
C GLY A 45 75.17 -35.57 99.98
N LEU A 46 76.33 -35.87 100.59
CA LEU A 46 76.90 -37.22 100.58
C LEU A 46 76.01 -38.23 101.33
N LEU A 47 75.31 -37.82 102.38
CA LEU A 47 74.33 -38.67 103.05
C LEU A 47 73.14 -39.06 102.13
N GLU A 48 72.85 -38.32 101.06
CA GLU A 48 71.83 -38.69 100.05
C GLU A 48 72.27 -39.93 99.27
N GLY A 49 73.51 -39.97 98.79
CA GLY A 49 74.00 -41.14 98.05
C GLY A 49 74.11 -42.41 98.91
N LEU A 50 74.10 -42.29 100.25
CA LEU A 50 74.14 -43.43 101.19
C LEU A 50 72.76 -43.99 101.56
N VAL A 51 71.66 -43.46 101.00
CA VAL A 51 70.28 -43.88 101.35
C VAL A 51 70.02 -45.35 101.05
N ASP A 52 70.49 -45.84 99.90
CA ASP A 52 70.23 -47.21 99.44
C ASP A 52 71.15 -48.24 100.10
N ARG A 53 72.20 -47.78 100.80
CA ARG A 53 73.14 -48.62 101.56
C ARG A 53 72.99 -48.42 103.07
N LYS A 54 71.80 -47.99 103.51
CA LYS A 54 71.53 -47.62 104.90
C LYS A 54 71.80 -48.73 105.94
N GLU A 55 71.75 -49.99 105.56
CA GLU A 55 71.91 -51.13 106.49
C GLU A 55 73.36 -51.67 106.55
N THR A 56 74.32 -51.07 105.84
CA THR A 56 75.73 -51.52 105.93
C THR A 56 76.33 -51.14 107.28
N PHE A 57 77.30 -51.94 107.74
CA PHE A 57 78.00 -51.71 109.00
C PHE A 57 78.56 -50.28 109.10
N ASP A 58 79.27 -49.83 108.06
CA ASP A 58 79.87 -48.49 108.02
C ASP A 58 78.82 -47.38 108.07
N VAL A 59 77.68 -47.54 107.39
CA VAL A 59 76.61 -46.53 107.38
C VAL A 59 75.85 -46.51 108.70
N ILE A 60 75.65 -47.65 109.35
CA ILE A 60 75.03 -47.72 110.68
C ILE A 60 75.95 -47.08 111.72
N PHE A 61 77.25 -47.40 111.70
CA PHE A 61 78.24 -46.84 112.62
C PHE A 61 78.37 -45.33 112.43
N MET A 62 78.45 -44.86 111.17
CA MET A 62 78.47 -43.45 110.80
C MET A 62 77.26 -42.70 111.38
N LYS A 63 76.03 -43.22 111.24
CA LYS A 63 74.83 -42.56 111.80
C LYS A 63 74.90 -42.38 113.31
N ARG A 64 75.37 -43.40 114.04
CA ARG A 64 75.54 -43.33 115.50
C ARG A 64 76.56 -42.26 115.86
N LYS A 65 77.72 -42.28 115.19
CA LYS A 65 78.79 -41.31 115.41
C LYS A 65 78.35 -39.87 115.09
N ILE A 66 77.62 -39.65 114.00
CA ILE A 66 77.04 -38.34 113.66
C ILE A 66 76.03 -37.90 114.72
N SER A 67 75.19 -38.81 115.24
CA SER A 67 74.25 -38.47 116.30
C SER A 67 74.96 -37.96 117.55
N ASP A 68 76.05 -38.63 117.96
CA ASP A 68 76.83 -38.22 119.13
C ASP A 68 77.56 -36.90 118.91
N LEU A 69 78.17 -36.72 117.73
CA LEU A 69 78.86 -35.50 117.34
C LEU A 69 77.91 -34.31 117.25
N THR A 70 76.78 -34.46 116.55
CA THR A 70 75.78 -33.40 116.42
C THR A 70 75.15 -33.05 117.76
N LYS A 71 75.00 -34.01 118.68
CA LYS A 71 74.58 -33.74 120.05
C LYS A 71 75.60 -32.86 120.77
N ARG A 72 76.90 -33.22 120.76
CA ARG A 72 77.95 -32.40 121.39
C ARG A 72 78.04 -31.00 120.79
N CYS A 73 77.92 -30.88 119.47
CA CYS A 73 77.89 -29.57 118.83
C CYS A 73 76.69 -28.73 119.30
N ASN A 74 75.50 -29.32 119.37
CA ASN A 74 74.31 -28.62 119.85
C ASN A 74 74.37 -28.29 121.34
N ASP A 75 74.97 -29.16 122.16
CA ASP A 75 75.20 -28.90 123.59
C ASP A 75 76.14 -27.69 123.77
N TYR A 76 77.19 -27.57 122.94
CA TYR A 76 78.04 -26.39 122.90
C TYR A 76 77.26 -25.11 122.52
N LEU A 77 76.39 -25.17 121.50
CA LEU A 77 75.63 -24.00 121.03
C LEU A 77 74.56 -23.54 122.05
N ASN A 78 74.11 -24.41 122.93
CA ASN A 78 73.12 -24.11 123.97
C ASN A 78 73.74 -23.73 125.33
N ASP A 79 75.06 -23.87 125.51
CA ASP A 79 75.76 -23.50 126.75
C ASP A 79 75.89 -21.97 126.84
N ASN A 80 75.38 -21.37 127.94
CA ASN A 80 75.57 -19.94 128.23
C ASN A 80 77.04 -19.71 128.62
N LEU A 81 77.89 -19.53 127.60
CA LEU A 81 79.34 -19.43 127.70
C LEU A 81 79.80 -18.46 128.81
N LYS A 82 80.11 -18.97 130.01
CA LYS A 82 80.89 -18.24 131.02
C LYS A 82 82.29 -18.00 130.47
N ASP A 83 82.90 -16.83 130.76
CA ASP A 83 84.17 -16.39 130.14
C ASP A 83 85.38 -17.33 130.35
N ILE A 84 85.31 -18.27 131.29
CA ILE A 84 86.41 -19.18 131.58
C ILE A 84 86.43 -20.34 130.56
N GLY A 85 87.39 -20.31 129.62
CA GLY A 85 87.73 -21.43 128.73
C GLY A 85 87.01 -21.49 127.37
N LYS A 86 86.48 -20.35 126.88
CA LYS A 86 85.69 -20.25 125.62
C LYS A 86 86.42 -20.80 124.38
N GLU A 87 87.69 -20.45 124.16
CA GLU A 87 88.46 -20.91 122.99
C GLU A 87 88.64 -22.43 122.94
N LYS A 88 88.93 -23.05 124.09
CA LYS A 88 89.09 -24.51 124.19
C LYS A 88 87.79 -25.25 123.89
N LYS A 89 86.65 -24.70 124.34
CA LYS A 89 85.32 -25.24 124.03
C LYS A 89 84.95 -25.06 122.55
N PHE A 90 85.25 -23.91 121.96
CA PHE A 90 85.02 -23.67 120.53
C PHE A 90 85.89 -24.56 119.65
N ASN A 91 87.15 -24.79 120.01
CA ASN A 91 88.01 -25.74 119.30
C ASN A 91 87.46 -27.17 119.35
N ALA A 92 86.91 -27.60 120.49
CA ALA A 92 86.24 -28.90 120.60
C ALA A 92 85.01 -29.00 119.68
N PHE A 93 84.23 -27.92 119.57
CA PHE A 93 83.12 -27.82 118.63
C PHE A 93 83.58 -27.90 117.16
N LEU A 94 84.67 -27.22 116.79
CA LEU A 94 85.23 -27.32 115.44
C LEU A 94 85.74 -28.73 115.12
N ASN A 95 86.37 -29.40 116.09
CA ASN A 95 86.80 -30.79 115.96
C ASN A 95 85.60 -31.72 115.73
N ASP A 96 84.49 -31.51 116.44
CA ASP A 96 83.28 -32.30 116.24
C ASP A 96 82.65 -32.05 114.86
N ILE A 97 82.66 -30.82 114.32
CA ILE A 97 82.22 -30.52 112.94
C ILE A 97 83.13 -31.19 111.91
N SER A 98 84.45 -31.09 112.09
CA SER A 98 85.43 -31.71 111.20
C SER A 98 85.28 -33.23 111.18
N GLU A 99 85.05 -33.84 112.34
CA GLU A 99 84.86 -35.28 112.46
C GLU A 99 83.54 -35.74 111.84
N ILE A 100 82.46 -34.94 111.91
CA ILE A 100 81.23 -35.20 111.16
C ILE A 100 81.54 -35.33 109.67
N ARG A 101 82.26 -34.36 109.10
CA ARG A 101 82.62 -34.35 107.68
C ARG A 101 83.50 -35.53 107.30
N SER A 102 84.53 -35.81 108.10
CA SER A 102 85.47 -36.92 107.87
C SER A 102 84.75 -38.27 107.86
N VAL A 103 83.89 -38.51 108.85
CA VAL A 103 83.14 -39.76 108.99
C VAL A 103 82.16 -39.95 107.84
N VAL A 104 81.42 -38.91 107.46
CA VAL A 104 80.50 -38.96 106.31
C VAL A 104 81.24 -39.25 105.00
N LYS A 105 82.31 -38.50 104.73
CA LYS A 105 83.07 -38.60 103.48
C LYS A 105 83.77 -39.95 103.35
N ARG A 106 84.37 -40.44 104.44
CA ARG A 106 85.01 -41.76 104.47
C ARG A 106 83.99 -42.87 104.25
N THR A 107 82.84 -42.83 104.93
CA THR A 107 81.78 -43.82 104.73
C THR A 107 81.22 -43.77 103.31
N TYR A 108 81.05 -42.58 102.72
CA TYR A 108 80.63 -42.43 101.33
C TYR A 108 81.57 -43.14 100.36
N LEU A 109 82.88 -42.87 100.47
CA LEU A 109 83.90 -43.47 99.60
C LEU A 109 84.04 -44.98 99.79
N LEU A 110 83.82 -45.50 101.01
CA LEU A 110 83.92 -46.93 101.29
C LEU A 110 82.72 -47.73 100.78
N VAL A 111 81.54 -47.11 100.70
CA VAL A 111 80.27 -47.83 100.49
C VAL A 111 79.70 -47.63 99.09
N ILE A 112 80.07 -46.54 98.41
CA ILE A 112 79.63 -46.25 97.04
C ILE A 112 80.67 -46.73 96.03
N GLU A 113 80.35 -47.83 95.34
CA GLU A 113 81.13 -48.36 94.23
C GLU A 113 81.21 -47.32 93.07
N GLY A 114 82.39 -47.17 92.46
CA GLY A 114 82.59 -46.21 91.36
C GLY A 114 82.62 -44.73 91.76
N SER A 115 82.70 -44.42 93.05
CA SER A 115 82.86 -43.04 93.57
C SER A 115 84.19 -42.39 93.17
N LEU A 116 85.21 -43.20 92.90
CA LEU A 116 86.44 -42.79 92.22
C LEU A 116 86.34 -43.25 90.76
N ARG A 117 86.15 -42.29 89.84
CA ARG A 117 86.17 -42.57 88.39
C ARG A 117 87.58 -42.42 87.86
N ASP A 118 87.98 -43.30 86.95
CA ASP A 118 89.24 -43.19 86.23
C ASP A 118 89.14 -42.12 85.10
N GLU A 119 90.29 -41.58 84.71
CA GLU A 119 90.37 -40.50 83.70
C GLU A 119 89.86 -40.94 82.32
N ALA A 120 89.96 -42.23 81.97
CA ALA A 120 89.52 -42.75 80.67
C ALA A 120 87.99 -42.75 80.56
N SER A 121 87.28 -43.11 81.64
CA SER A 121 85.83 -43.00 81.72
C SER A 121 85.32 -41.56 81.53
N ILE A 122 86.03 -40.57 82.08
CA ILE A 122 85.70 -39.15 81.91
C ILE A 122 85.94 -38.69 80.48
N HIS A 123 87.03 -39.13 79.86
CA HIS A 123 87.35 -38.83 78.46
C HIS A 123 86.27 -39.36 77.50
N ASN A 124 85.85 -40.62 77.66
CA ASN A 124 84.82 -41.23 76.81
C ASN A 124 83.48 -40.49 76.92
N LEU A 125 83.06 -40.12 78.13
CA LEU A 125 81.86 -39.30 78.35
C LEU A 125 81.92 -37.95 77.62
N ARG A 126 83.10 -37.31 77.55
CA ARG A 126 83.27 -36.05 76.80
C ARG A 126 83.19 -36.28 75.29
N ALA A 127 83.75 -37.37 74.79
CA ALA A 127 83.67 -37.74 73.38
C ALA A 127 82.22 -37.99 72.95
N ASP A 128 81.47 -38.77 73.73
CA ASP A 128 80.04 -39.04 73.48
C ASP A 128 79.22 -37.74 73.51
N LEU A 129 79.47 -36.86 74.48
CA LEU A 129 78.76 -35.58 74.60
C LEU A 129 79.06 -34.67 73.40
N THR A 130 80.26 -34.73 72.85
CA THR A 130 80.63 -33.99 71.63
C THR A 130 79.88 -34.54 70.42
N SER A 131 79.83 -35.87 70.26
CA SER A 131 79.07 -36.52 69.19
C SER A 131 77.57 -36.23 69.26
N TYR A 132 77.00 -36.20 70.46
CA TYR A 132 75.59 -35.83 70.65
C TYR A 132 75.31 -34.36 70.33
N LYS A 133 76.24 -33.45 70.60
CA LYS A 133 76.11 -32.04 70.22
C LYS A 133 76.10 -31.87 68.70
N GLU A 134 77.05 -32.49 68.00
CA GLU A 134 77.08 -32.45 66.52
C GLU A 134 75.80 -33.01 65.91
N SER A 135 75.28 -34.11 66.46
CA SER A 135 74.01 -34.68 66.01
C SER A 135 72.83 -33.73 66.24
N LEU A 136 72.80 -33.04 67.39
CA LEU A 136 71.76 -32.06 67.70
C LEU A 136 71.79 -30.86 66.73
N ASP A 137 72.97 -30.35 66.41
CA ASP A 137 73.14 -29.25 65.46
C ASP A 137 72.62 -29.64 64.07
N ASN A 138 72.94 -30.85 63.60
CA ASN A 138 72.39 -31.39 62.35
C ASN A 138 70.85 -31.48 62.38
N TYR A 139 70.26 -31.93 63.50
CA TYR A 139 68.79 -31.98 63.63
C TYR A 139 68.14 -30.60 63.61
N ILE A 140 68.80 -29.59 64.17
CA ILE A 140 68.32 -28.20 64.12
C ILE A 140 68.34 -27.69 62.68
N GLU A 141 69.41 -27.97 61.93
CA GLU A 141 69.51 -27.61 60.52
C GLU A 141 68.43 -28.31 59.68
N TYR A 142 68.21 -29.61 59.86
CA TYR A 142 67.13 -30.33 59.18
C TYR A 142 65.75 -29.76 59.49
N LYS A 143 65.52 -29.35 60.74
CA LYS A 143 64.25 -28.71 61.11
C LYS A 143 64.06 -27.39 60.36
N GLN A 144 65.08 -26.53 60.28
CA GLN A 144 64.99 -25.28 59.51
C GLN A 144 64.66 -25.55 58.05
N ASN A 145 65.32 -26.51 57.41
CA ASN A 145 65.05 -26.86 56.02
C ASN A 145 63.60 -27.39 55.83
N ILE A 146 63.06 -28.13 56.79
CA ILE A 146 61.67 -28.60 56.77
C ILE A 146 60.70 -27.42 56.92
N ASP A 147 60.97 -26.49 57.84
CA ASP A 147 60.13 -25.31 58.07
C ASP A 147 60.10 -24.43 56.80
N GLU A 148 61.25 -24.22 56.15
CA GLU A 148 61.34 -23.50 54.86
C GLU A 148 60.56 -24.21 53.73
N ALA A 149 60.72 -25.53 53.62
CA ALA A 149 59.97 -26.31 52.62
C ALA A 149 58.46 -26.26 52.88
N TYR A 150 58.04 -26.26 54.14
CA TYR A 150 56.62 -26.15 54.51
C TYR A 150 56.04 -24.79 54.10
N GLU A 151 56.73 -23.69 54.38
CA GLU A 151 56.31 -22.35 53.94
C GLU A 151 56.19 -22.26 52.41
N LEU A 152 57.17 -22.84 51.69
CA LEU A 152 57.16 -22.86 50.22
C LEU A 152 55.96 -23.66 49.66
N ILE A 153 55.68 -24.84 50.22
CA ILE A 153 54.52 -25.66 49.85
C ILE A 153 53.21 -24.94 50.14
N THR A 154 53.14 -24.23 51.27
CA THR A 154 51.93 -23.49 51.68
C THR A 154 51.65 -22.33 50.72
N THR A 155 52.72 -21.64 50.30
CA THR A 155 52.65 -20.57 49.29
C THR A 155 52.20 -21.12 47.95
N LEU A 156 52.84 -22.19 47.44
CA LEU A 156 52.49 -22.84 46.18
C LEU A 156 51.03 -23.33 46.18
N LYS A 157 50.55 -23.88 47.29
CA LYS A 157 49.14 -24.28 47.43
C LYS A 157 48.19 -23.09 47.31
N GLY A 158 48.56 -21.94 47.87
CA GLY A 158 47.80 -20.69 47.74
C GLY A 158 47.72 -20.21 46.30
N GLU A 159 48.87 -20.14 45.62
CA GLU A 159 48.95 -19.75 44.21
C GLU A 159 48.16 -20.70 43.30
N LEU A 160 48.26 -22.01 43.53
CA LEU A 160 47.57 -23.02 42.73
C LEU A 160 46.06 -22.96 42.91
N LYS A 161 45.58 -22.61 44.12
CA LYS A 161 44.17 -22.33 44.37
C LYS A 161 43.69 -21.10 43.62
N GLN A 162 44.47 -20.02 43.65
CA GLN A 162 44.15 -18.80 42.90
C GLN A 162 44.09 -19.07 41.39
N TYR A 163 45.07 -19.80 40.84
CA TYR A 163 45.08 -20.20 39.43
C TYR A 163 43.86 -21.05 39.05
N SER A 164 43.44 -21.95 39.95
CA SER A 164 42.22 -22.76 39.74
C SER A 164 40.95 -21.90 39.71
N GLU A 165 40.85 -20.89 40.58
CA GLU A 165 39.70 -19.97 40.62
C GLU A 165 39.66 -19.08 39.36
N GLU A 166 40.82 -18.55 38.94
CA GLU A 166 40.96 -17.79 37.69
C GLU A 166 40.57 -18.62 36.46
N TYR A 167 41.01 -19.88 36.40
CA TYR A 167 40.66 -20.79 35.31
C TYR A 167 39.15 -21.10 35.28
N SER A 168 38.52 -21.32 36.43
CA SER A 168 37.07 -21.53 36.53
C SER A 168 36.30 -20.32 36.00
N ASN A 169 36.67 -19.12 36.45
CA ASN A 169 36.03 -17.88 36.00
C ASN A 169 36.21 -17.65 34.49
N ALA A 170 37.39 -17.95 33.96
CA ALA A 170 37.65 -17.86 32.52
C ALA A 170 36.79 -18.88 31.74
N SER A 171 36.64 -20.11 32.23
CA SER A 171 35.79 -21.13 31.64
C SER A 171 34.32 -20.71 31.61
N ASP A 172 33.81 -20.16 32.72
CA ASP A 172 32.43 -19.66 32.81
C ASP A 172 32.19 -18.51 31.82
N HIS A 173 33.14 -17.57 31.74
CA HIS A 173 33.07 -16.47 30.79
C HIS A 173 33.10 -16.97 29.33
N VAL A 174 33.95 -17.94 29.00
CA VAL A 174 33.99 -18.57 27.67
C VAL A 174 32.64 -19.22 27.37
N SER A 175 32.03 -19.93 28.32
CA SER A 175 30.71 -20.56 28.12
C SER A 175 29.60 -19.52 27.88
N GLU A 176 29.63 -18.39 28.59
CA GLU A 176 28.70 -17.28 28.36
C GLU A 176 28.89 -16.68 26.96
N VAL A 177 30.14 -16.44 26.54
CA VAL A 177 30.47 -15.92 25.21
C VAL A 177 30.00 -16.87 24.11
N VAL A 178 30.22 -18.17 24.26
CA VAL A 178 29.74 -19.19 23.31
C VAL A 178 28.22 -19.15 23.19
N THR A 179 27.51 -19.08 24.32
CA THR A 179 26.03 -19.01 24.33
C THR A 179 25.54 -17.77 23.57
N ARG A 180 26.16 -16.60 23.81
CA ARG A 180 25.83 -15.36 23.09
C ARG A 180 26.12 -15.43 21.59
N ILE A 181 27.18 -16.15 21.20
CA ILE A 181 27.51 -16.37 19.78
C ILE A 181 26.46 -17.28 19.12
N ASP A 182 26.04 -18.35 19.79
CA ASP A 182 25.01 -19.26 19.28
C ASP A 182 23.66 -18.55 19.11
N GLU A 183 23.28 -17.70 20.06
CA GLU A 183 22.09 -16.84 19.94
C GLU A 183 22.20 -15.89 18.75
N ALA A 184 23.35 -15.23 18.58
CA ALA A 184 23.59 -14.32 17.46
C ALA A 184 23.58 -15.05 16.11
N LEU A 185 24.14 -16.27 16.04
CA LEU A 185 24.09 -17.12 14.85
C LEU A 185 22.65 -17.49 14.49
N SER A 186 21.84 -17.91 15.45
CA SER A 186 20.42 -18.21 15.24
C SER A 186 19.65 -17.02 14.68
N ASP A 187 19.92 -15.81 15.18
CA ASP A 187 19.28 -14.59 14.69
C ASP A 187 19.73 -14.21 13.27
N VAL A 188 21.00 -14.47 12.92
CA VAL A 188 21.51 -14.28 11.56
C VAL A 188 20.83 -15.26 10.59
N GLU A 189 20.66 -16.53 10.96
CA GLU A 189 19.98 -17.54 10.14
C GLU A 189 18.51 -17.20 9.88
N LYS A 190 17.80 -16.70 10.90
CA LYS A 190 16.42 -16.20 10.75
C LYS A 190 16.36 -15.04 9.76
N LYS A 191 17.25 -14.05 9.91
CA LYS A 191 17.33 -12.89 9.00
C LYS A 191 17.68 -13.32 7.57
N GLN A 192 18.58 -14.28 7.39
CA GLN A 192 18.93 -14.80 6.08
C GLN A 192 17.73 -15.46 5.39
N THR A 193 16.93 -16.22 6.15
CA THR A 193 15.71 -16.84 5.65
C THR A 193 14.68 -15.79 5.23
N GLN A 194 14.48 -14.75 6.05
CA GLN A 194 13.60 -13.63 5.73
C GLN A 194 14.05 -12.87 4.47
N VAL A 195 15.33 -12.52 4.37
CA VAL A 195 15.90 -11.86 3.17
C VAL A 195 15.70 -12.69 1.91
N THR A 196 15.83 -14.02 2.02
CA THR A 196 15.59 -14.93 0.89
C THR A 196 14.13 -14.93 0.45
N SER A 197 13.19 -14.94 1.40
CA SER A 197 11.75 -14.81 1.11
C SER A 197 11.41 -13.47 0.46
N GLU A 198 11.86 -12.37 1.04
CA GLU A 198 11.59 -11.02 0.53
C GLU A 198 12.16 -10.83 -0.88
N LYS A 199 13.33 -11.42 -1.17
CA LYS A 199 13.91 -11.42 -2.51
C LYS A 199 12.99 -12.11 -3.52
N GLU A 200 12.40 -13.25 -3.16
CA GLU A 200 11.48 -13.99 -4.04
C GLU A 200 10.20 -13.20 -4.28
N ASP A 201 9.66 -12.53 -3.25
CA ASP A 201 8.51 -11.64 -3.37
C ASP A 201 8.79 -10.45 -4.29
N ILE A 202 10.00 -9.86 -4.20
CA ILE A 202 10.44 -8.79 -5.09
C ILE A 202 10.54 -9.28 -6.54
N LEU A 203 11.07 -10.48 -6.79
CA LEU A 203 11.16 -11.05 -8.13
C LEU A 203 9.77 -11.34 -8.72
N THR A 204 8.85 -11.85 -7.89
CA THR A 204 7.45 -12.09 -8.26
C THR A 204 6.72 -10.78 -8.59
N THR A 205 6.90 -9.76 -7.74
CA THR A 205 6.31 -8.43 -7.95
C THR A 205 6.86 -7.77 -9.22
N LYS A 206 8.18 -7.85 -9.44
CA LYS A 206 8.83 -7.34 -10.66
C LYS A 206 8.27 -7.98 -11.93
N SER A 207 8.08 -9.31 -11.91
CA SER A 207 7.53 -10.02 -13.07
C SER A 207 6.04 -9.70 -13.31
N GLN A 208 5.25 -9.46 -12.26
CA GLN A 208 3.89 -8.92 -12.40
C GLN A 208 3.88 -7.51 -13.01
N ILE A 209 4.74 -6.61 -12.54
CA ILE A 209 4.86 -5.25 -13.09
C ILE A 209 5.20 -5.30 -14.59
N LEU A 210 6.13 -6.16 -14.99
CA LEU A 210 6.48 -6.34 -16.41
C LEU A 210 5.30 -6.81 -17.25
N ARG A 211 4.53 -7.79 -16.76
CA ARG A 211 3.30 -8.25 -17.45
C ARG A 211 2.27 -7.13 -17.58
N ASN A 212 2.03 -6.38 -16.51
CA ASN A 212 1.10 -5.26 -16.52
C ASN A 212 1.55 -4.15 -17.47
N LYS A 213 2.85 -3.86 -17.55
CA LYS A 213 3.41 -2.90 -18.51
C LYS A 213 3.17 -3.32 -19.96
N VAL A 214 3.38 -4.61 -20.28
CA VAL A 214 3.09 -5.14 -21.62
C VAL A 214 1.61 -5.04 -21.95
N ALA A 215 0.73 -5.43 -21.01
CA ALA A 215 -0.72 -5.34 -21.19
C ALA A 215 -1.20 -3.89 -21.38
N PHE A 216 -0.65 -2.95 -20.59
CA PHE A 216 -0.95 -1.53 -20.72
C PHE A 216 -0.56 -1.00 -22.10
N ASN A 217 0.66 -1.28 -22.58
CA ASN A 217 1.11 -0.88 -23.91
C ASN A 217 0.22 -1.49 -25.02
N GLY A 218 -0.20 -2.75 -24.86
CA GLY A 218 -1.15 -3.38 -25.77
C GLY A 218 -2.50 -2.65 -25.82
N ASN A 219 -3.00 -2.20 -24.67
CA ASN A 219 -4.23 -1.41 -24.60
C ASN A 219 -4.07 -0.02 -25.22
N VAL A 220 -2.94 0.66 -24.99
CA VAL A 220 -2.64 1.97 -25.63
C VAL A 220 -2.72 1.84 -27.15
N LYS A 221 -2.08 0.82 -27.74
CA LYS A 221 -2.13 0.58 -29.18
C LYS A 221 -3.56 0.34 -29.68
N ARG A 222 -4.37 -0.43 -28.94
CA ARG A 222 -5.79 -0.64 -29.28
C ARG A 222 -6.60 0.65 -29.25
N TYR A 223 -6.33 1.55 -28.30
CA TYR A 223 -6.99 2.85 -28.25
C TYR A 223 -6.58 3.75 -29.41
N GLU A 224 -5.31 3.74 -29.80
CA GLU A 224 -4.82 4.45 -31.00
C GLU A 224 -5.51 3.92 -32.27
N ASP A 225 -5.59 2.60 -32.44
CA ASP A 225 -6.29 1.97 -33.57
C ASP A 225 -7.78 2.33 -33.59
N LEU A 226 -8.44 2.36 -32.43
CA LEU A 226 -9.84 2.77 -32.32
C LEU A 226 -10.04 4.24 -32.68
N LEU A 227 -9.13 5.12 -32.24
CA LEU A 227 -9.17 6.54 -32.54
C LEU A 227 -9.04 6.79 -34.04
N ASN A 228 -8.10 6.11 -34.70
CA ASN A 228 -7.92 6.18 -36.16
C ASN A 228 -9.18 5.70 -36.89
N ASN A 229 -9.78 4.59 -36.45
CA ASN A 229 -11.03 4.08 -37.04
C ASN A 229 -12.20 5.06 -36.86
N LEU A 230 -12.30 5.73 -35.71
CA LEU A 230 -13.33 6.76 -35.48
C LEU A 230 -13.15 7.96 -36.39
N GLN A 231 -11.90 8.43 -36.58
CA GLN A 231 -11.59 9.51 -37.52
C GLN A 231 -11.94 9.13 -38.96
N GLU A 232 -11.65 7.89 -39.37
CA GLU A 232 -12.03 7.40 -40.70
C GLU A 232 -13.56 7.34 -40.87
N GLN A 233 -14.29 6.91 -39.85
CA GLN A 233 -15.76 6.91 -39.88
C GLN A 233 -16.34 8.33 -39.91
N GLU A 234 -15.79 9.25 -39.13
CA GLU A 234 -16.20 10.66 -39.15
C GLU A 234 -16.03 11.26 -40.55
N ALA A 235 -14.89 11.00 -41.21
CA ALA A 235 -14.67 11.43 -42.59
C ALA A 235 -15.70 10.84 -43.56
N LYS A 236 -16.05 9.55 -43.42
CA LYS A 236 -17.09 8.89 -44.24
C LYS A 236 -18.47 9.51 -44.00
N ILE A 237 -18.81 9.81 -42.75
CA ILE A 237 -20.08 10.44 -42.39
C ILE A 237 -20.18 11.84 -43.00
N ASN A 238 -19.10 12.63 -42.95
CA ASN A 238 -19.09 13.97 -43.55
C ASN A 238 -19.32 13.92 -45.06
N VAL A 239 -18.66 13.00 -45.78
CA VAL A 239 -18.90 12.79 -47.22
C VAL A 239 -20.35 12.35 -47.49
N GLN A 240 -20.92 11.47 -46.66
CA GLN A 240 -22.32 11.09 -46.80
C GLN A 240 -23.27 12.26 -46.55
N PHE A 241 -22.96 13.14 -45.60
CA PHE A 241 -23.76 14.32 -45.30
C PHE A 241 -23.76 15.29 -46.48
N GLU A 242 -22.59 15.57 -47.07
CA GLU A 242 -22.47 16.38 -48.30
C GLU A 242 -23.29 15.78 -49.46
N ASN A 243 -23.22 14.46 -49.65
CA ASN A 243 -24.02 13.78 -50.69
C ASN A 243 -25.53 13.91 -50.44
N VAL A 244 -25.98 13.79 -49.19
CA VAL A 244 -27.40 13.96 -48.83
C VAL A 244 -27.86 15.39 -49.08
N GLU A 245 -27.03 16.39 -48.75
CA GLU A 245 -27.33 17.81 -49.00
C GLU A 245 -27.45 18.09 -50.52
N GLN A 246 -26.56 17.52 -51.33
CA GLN A 246 -26.63 17.61 -52.79
C GLN A 246 -27.90 16.93 -53.34
N ILE A 247 -28.24 15.73 -52.85
CA ILE A 247 -29.47 15.04 -53.26
C ILE A 247 -30.69 15.88 -52.89
N SER A 248 -30.75 16.41 -51.67
CA SER A 248 -31.86 17.28 -51.22
C SER A 248 -32.02 18.51 -52.11
N THR A 249 -30.91 19.13 -52.50
CA THR A 249 -30.90 20.29 -53.41
C THR A 249 -31.42 19.91 -54.79
N SER A 250 -30.91 18.82 -55.37
CA SER A 250 -31.34 18.36 -56.69
C SER A 250 -32.81 17.91 -56.71
N LEU A 251 -33.30 17.29 -55.64
CA LEU A 251 -34.73 16.95 -55.49
C LEU A 251 -35.60 18.20 -55.46
N SER A 252 -35.17 19.25 -54.75
CA SER A 252 -35.90 20.52 -54.67
C SER A 252 -35.97 21.19 -56.05
N GLU A 253 -34.87 21.19 -56.80
CA GLU A 253 -34.82 21.70 -58.17
C GLU A 253 -35.70 20.89 -59.13
N GLN A 254 -35.64 19.56 -59.06
CA GLN A 254 -36.49 18.68 -59.86
C GLN A 254 -37.97 18.88 -59.56
N GLN A 255 -38.34 18.99 -58.28
CA GLN A 255 -39.72 19.24 -57.88
C GLN A 255 -40.25 20.56 -58.45
N ARG A 256 -39.43 21.62 -58.42
CA ARG A 256 -39.76 22.91 -59.03
C ARG A 256 -39.96 22.79 -60.55
N SER A 257 -39.04 22.11 -61.24
CA SER A 257 -39.14 21.86 -62.68
C SER A 257 -40.39 21.07 -63.08
N ILE A 258 -40.73 20.02 -62.31
CA ILE A 258 -41.97 19.25 -62.52
C ILE A 258 -43.20 20.13 -62.36
N GLN A 259 -43.23 20.98 -61.33
CA GLN A 259 -44.34 21.90 -61.10
C GLN A 259 -44.51 22.89 -62.27
N ASP A 260 -43.40 23.49 -62.73
CA ASP A 260 -43.40 24.41 -63.88
C ASP A 260 -43.91 23.71 -65.16
N ILE A 261 -43.51 22.45 -65.41
CA ILE A 261 -43.99 21.66 -66.56
C ILE A 261 -45.49 21.36 -66.46
N ILE A 262 -45.99 21.00 -65.27
CA ILE A 262 -47.42 20.74 -65.06
C ILE A 262 -48.25 21.99 -65.35
N ASP A 263 -47.81 23.14 -64.89
CA ASP A 263 -48.49 24.42 -65.12
C ASP A 263 -48.48 24.81 -66.60
N ASP A 264 -47.33 24.64 -67.29
CA ASP A 264 -47.23 24.89 -68.73
C ASP A 264 -48.06 23.92 -69.57
N ALA A 265 -48.08 22.63 -69.22
CA ALA A 265 -48.86 21.61 -69.92
C ALA A 265 -50.38 21.85 -69.78
N ASN A 266 -50.83 22.23 -68.57
CA ASN A 266 -52.23 22.59 -68.33
C ASN A 266 -52.65 23.82 -69.15
N ARG A 267 -51.81 24.86 -69.17
CA ARG A 267 -52.04 26.08 -69.97
C ARG A 267 -52.13 25.77 -71.46
N ALA A 268 -51.23 24.94 -71.99
CA ALA A 268 -51.19 24.60 -73.41
C ALA A 268 -52.34 23.66 -73.83
N SER A 269 -52.72 22.70 -72.99
CA SER A 269 -53.72 21.67 -73.32
C SER A 269 -55.14 22.25 -73.42
N MET A 270 -55.62 22.95 -72.39
CA MET A 270 -57.01 23.43 -72.35
C MET A 270 -57.24 24.63 -73.27
N ALA A 271 -56.45 25.69 -73.14
CA ALA A 271 -56.61 26.89 -73.99
C ALA A 271 -56.27 26.59 -75.46
N GLY A 272 -55.23 25.81 -75.72
CA GLY A 272 -54.84 25.43 -77.08
C GLY A 272 -55.95 24.70 -77.85
N SER A 273 -56.71 23.82 -77.18
CA SER A 273 -57.82 23.09 -77.80
C SER A 273 -58.96 23.99 -78.29
N PHE A 274 -59.33 25.02 -77.51
CA PHE A 274 -60.35 26.00 -77.89
C PHE A 274 -59.89 26.90 -79.03
N LEU A 275 -58.63 27.37 -78.99
CA LEU A 275 -58.04 28.16 -80.06
C LEU A 275 -58.01 27.37 -81.39
N LYS A 276 -57.60 26.11 -81.33
CA LYS A 276 -57.60 25.22 -82.51
C LYS A 276 -59.01 25.11 -83.09
N ARG A 277 -60.03 24.89 -82.24
CA ARG A 277 -61.42 24.74 -82.71
C ARG A 277 -62.01 26.04 -83.27
N LYS A 278 -61.70 27.19 -82.67
CA LYS A 278 -62.03 28.52 -83.20
C LYS A 278 -61.46 28.71 -84.60
N ASN A 279 -60.20 28.31 -84.82
CA ASN A 279 -59.50 28.46 -86.10
C ASN A 279 -60.00 27.47 -87.17
N GLU A 280 -60.38 26.25 -86.79
CA GLU A 280 -60.99 25.28 -87.71
C GLU A 280 -62.33 25.76 -88.28
N LEU A 281 -63.06 26.62 -87.56
CA LEU A 281 -64.34 27.20 -88.01
C LEU A 281 -64.18 28.34 -89.03
N ASP A 282 -63.01 28.96 -89.14
CA ASP A 282 -62.77 30.07 -90.09
C ASP A 282 -62.99 29.64 -91.55
N GLN A 283 -62.59 28.43 -91.91
CA GLN A 283 -62.75 27.91 -93.27
C GLN A 283 -64.22 27.61 -93.64
N PRO A 284 -64.99 26.82 -92.83
CA PRO A 284 -66.42 26.61 -93.06
C PRO A 284 -67.24 27.91 -93.15
N ILE A 285 -66.96 28.89 -92.29
CA ILE A 285 -67.62 30.21 -92.31
C ILE A 285 -67.35 30.91 -93.65
N LYS A 286 -66.08 31.04 -94.04
CA LYS A 286 -65.70 31.66 -95.32
C LYS A 286 -66.31 30.91 -96.52
N TRP A 287 -66.34 29.59 -96.48
CA TRP A 287 -66.90 28.78 -97.56
C TRP A 287 -68.43 28.94 -97.67
N SER A 288 -69.14 28.93 -96.53
CA SER A 288 -70.58 29.16 -96.48
C SER A 288 -70.95 30.57 -96.95
N GLY A 289 -70.19 31.59 -96.53
CA GLY A 289 -70.35 32.97 -97.00
C GLY A 289 -70.10 33.13 -98.51
N ARG A 290 -69.08 32.46 -99.05
CA ARG A 290 -68.84 32.43 -100.51
C ARG A 290 -70.00 31.80 -101.27
N ILE A 291 -70.54 30.67 -100.81
CA ILE A 291 -71.69 30.02 -101.45
C ILE A 291 -72.93 30.92 -101.41
N MET A 292 -73.20 31.54 -100.27
CA MET A 292 -74.31 32.49 -100.12
C MET A 292 -74.18 33.65 -101.12
N ASN A 293 -73.02 34.30 -101.17
CA ASN A 293 -72.78 35.43 -102.07
C ASN A 293 -72.87 35.01 -103.54
N THR A 294 -72.31 33.85 -103.92
CA THR A 294 -72.42 33.32 -105.28
C THR A 294 -73.87 33.02 -105.65
N ALA A 295 -74.65 32.42 -104.74
CA ALA A 295 -76.07 32.15 -104.98
C ALA A 295 -76.89 33.43 -105.16
N LEU A 296 -76.58 34.50 -104.41
CA LEU A 296 -77.21 35.81 -104.58
C LEU A 296 -76.83 36.46 -105.92
N VAL A 297 -75.56 36.37 -106.34
CA VAL A 297 -75.12 36.88 -107.65
C VAL A 297 -75.80 36.13 -108.79
N ILE A 298 -75.91 34.79 -108.72
CA ILE A 298 -76.64 33.98 -109.70
C ILE A 298 -78.13 34.36 -109.71
N THR A 299 -78.74 34.50 -108.54
CA THR A 299 -80.14 34.93 -108.38
C THR A 299 -80.38 36.27 -109.07
N ALA A 300 -79.52 37.26 -108.83
CA ALA A 300 -79.59 38.57 -109.45
C ALA A 300 -79.42 38.50 -110.97
N GLY A 301 -78.45 37.71 -111.45
CA GLY A 301 -78.20 37.51 -112.88
C GLY A 301 -79.36 36.84 -113.62
N ILE A 302 -79.92 35.76 -113.06
CA ILE A 302 -81.11 35.09 -113.63
C ILE A 302 -82.29 36.04 -113.61
N SER A 303 -82.54 36.75 -112.50
CA SER A 303 -83.64 37.70 -112.39
C SER A 303 -83.52 38.82 -113.43
N PHE A 304 -82.32 39.36 -113.65
CA PHE A 304 -82.05 40.35 -114.68
C PHE A 304 -82.29 39.80 -116.09
N SER A 305 -81.79 38.59 -116.39
CA SER A 305 -81.99 37.93 -117.69
C SER A 305 -83.48 37.65 -117.97
N LEU A 306 -84.23 37.19 -116.96
CA LEU A 306 -85.67 36.96 -117.05
C LEU A 306 -86.44 38.26 -117.31
N LEU A 307 -86.08 39.34 -116.60
CA LEU A 307 -86.66 40.67 -116.84
C LEU A 307 -86.38 41.16 -118.26
N PHE A 308 -85.15 40.99 -118.76
CA PHE A 308 -84.79 41.36 -120.13
C PHE A 308 -85.62 40.61 -121.18
N HIS A 309 -85.75 39.28 -121.07
CA HIS A 309 -86.50 38.46 -122.02
C HIS A 309 -88.02 38.56 -121.89
N SER A 310 -88.54 39.13 -120.81
CA SER A 310 -89.99 39.31 -120.61
C SER A 310 -90.60 40.50 -121.37
N GLY A 311 -89.81 41.19 -122.21
CA GLY A 311 -90.28 42.29 -123.05
C GLY A 311 -90.47 43.61 -122.30
N LEU A 312 -89.91 43.73 -121.08
CA LEU A 312 -89.99 44.95 -120.26
C LEU A 312 -89.46 46.19 -121.02
N LEU A 313 -88.35 46.03 -121.75
CA LEU A 313 -87.72 47.12 -122.50
C LEU A 313 -88.44 47.41 -123.84
N ASP A 314 -89.22 46.46 -124.36
CA ASP A 314 -89.98 46.59 -125.60
C ASP A 314 -91.41 47.12 -125.38
N GLY A 315 -91.72 47.60 -124.17
CA GLY A 315 -92.99 48.23 -123.82
C GLY A 315 -94.21 47.28 -123.79
N LYS A 316 -94.00 45.97 -123.98
CA LYS A 316 -95.03 44.92 -123.90
C LYS A 316 -94.57 43.85 -122.91
N PHE A 317 -94.81 44.08 -121.63
CA PHE A 317 -94.42 43.14 -120.58
C PHE A 317 -95.41 41.98 -120.48
N ASP A 318 -94.92 40.76 -120.71
CA ASP A 318 -95.71 39.55 -120.52
C ASP A 318 -95.60 39.06 -119.08
N TYR A 319 -96.59 39.46 -118.26
CA TYR A 319 -96.70 39.07 -116.85
C TYR A 319 -96.76 37.54 -116.66
N ILE A 320 -97.38 36.81 -117.59
CA ILE A 320 -97.56 35.35 -117.46
C ILE A 320 -96.21 34.66 -117.72
N SER A 321 -95.49 35.08 -118.76
CA SER A 321 -94.14 34.57 -119.07
C SER A 321 -93.12 34.89 -117.98
N PHE A 322 -93.26 36.02 -117.29
CA PHE A 322 -92.41 36.36 -116.15
C PHE A 322 -92.72 35.52 -114.89
N LEU A 323 -94.00 35.45 -114.50
CA LEU A 323 -94.43 34.70 -113.31
C LEU A 323 -94.17 33.19 -113.43
N THR A 324 -94.35 32.59 -114.61
CA THR A 324 -94.06 31.17 -114.84
C THR A 324 -92.58 30.81 -114.68
N LYS A 325 -91.68 31.79 -114.73
CA LYS A 325 -90.22 31.60 -114.62
C LYS A 325 -89.66 31.87 -113.22
N ILE A 326 -90.45 32.38 -112.28
CA ILE A 326 -90.05 32.55 -110.85
C ILE A 326 -89.56 31.24 -110.20
N PRO A 327 -90.17 30.06 -110.46
CA PRO A 327 -89.68 28.79 -109.90
C PRO A 327 -88.22 28.46 -110.25
N ILE A 328 -87.65 29.08 -111.30
CA ILE A 328 -86.24 28.91 -111.69
C ILE A 328 -85.30 29.60 -110.68
N VAL A 329 -85.74 30.70 -110.06
CA VAL A 329 -84.93 31.50 -109.13
C VAL A 329 -85.02 30.97 -107.69
N ALA A 330 -86.16 30.34 -107.34
CA ALA A 330 -86.45 29.87 -105.99
C ALA A 330 -85.36 28.96 -105.36
N PRO A 331 -84.75 27.99 -106.08
CA PRO A 331 -83.68 27.16 -105.53
C PRO A 331 -82.45 27.96 -105.08
N PHE A 332 -82.08 29.02 -105.81
CA PHE A 332 -80.90 29.83 -105.49
C PHE A 332 -81.14 30.75 -104.28
N ILE A 333 -82.35 31.31 -104.16
CA ILE A 333 -82.76 32.06 -102.97
C ILE A 333 -82.73 31.15 -101.74
N TRP A 334 -83.23 29.91 -101.87
CA TRP A 334 -83.19 28.94 -100.78
C TRP A 334 -81.75 28.57 -100.39
N ILE A 335 -80.84 28.37 -101.37
CA ILE A 335 -79.41 28.11 -101.10
C ILE A 335 -78.77 29.29 -100.38
N ALA A 336 -79.05 30.53 -100.80
CA ALA A 336 -78.53 31.73 -100.16
C ALA A 336 -79.03 31.86 -98.72
N TRP A 337 -80.33 31.68 -98.50
CA TRP A 337 -80.94 31.72 -97.17
C TRP A 337 -80.41 30.61 -96.25
N SER A 338 -80.36 29.36 -96.73
CA SER A 338 -79.84 28.21 -95.99
C SER A 338 -78.36 28.39 -95.61
N ASN A 339 -77.52 28.90 -96.51
CA ASN A 339 -76.12 29.21 -96.20
C ASN A 339 -75.97 30.42 -95.27
N SER A 340 -76.84 31.42 -95.37
CA SER A 340 -76.86 32.53 -94.40
C SER A 340 -77.13 32.01 -92.98
N GLN A 341 -78.11 31.11 -92.83
CA GLN A 341 -78.42 30.46 -91.56
C GLN A 341 -77.24 29.65 -91.03
N ARG A 342 -76.68 28.77 -91.87
CA ARG A 342 -75.48 27.99 -91.52
C ARG A 342 -74.32 28.89 -91.10
N ASN A 343 -74.05 29.98 -91.82
CA ASN A 343 -72.98 30.92 -91.52
C ASN A 343 -73.19 31.59 -90.15
N ASN A 344 -74.41 32.05 -89.84
CA ASN A 344 -74.74 32.64 -88.56
C ASN A 344 -74.52 31.66 -87.39
N TYR A 345 -74.90 30.39 -87.56
CA TYR A 345 -74.62 29.37 -86.55
C TYR A 345 -73.12 29.14 -86.37
N LEU A 346 -72.36 29.03 -87.46
CA LEU A 346 -70.91 28.82 -87.40
C LEU A 346 -70.18 29.98 -86.72
N VAL A 347 -70.57 31.23 -87.00
CA VAL A 347 -70.00 32.43 -86.34
C VAL A 347 -70.30 32.42 -84.84
N ARG A 348 -71.53 32.06 -84.42
CA ARG A 348 -71.85 31.93 -82.99
C ARG A 348 -71.00 30.87 -82.29
N ILE A 349 -70.82 29.71 -82.92
CA ILE A 349 -69.99 28.63 -82.38
C ILE A 349 -68.52 29.10 -82.30
N GLN A 350 -68.04 29.84 -83.31
CA GLN A 350 -66.70 30.39 -83.30
C GLN A 350 -66.49 31.37 -82.16
N GLU A 351 -67.44 32.28 -81.94
CA GLU A 351 -67.39 33.25 -80.84
C GLU A 351 -67.43 32.57 -79.47
N ASP A 352 -68.22 31.51 -79.31
CA ASP A 352 -68.25 30.71 -78.07
C ASP A 352 -66.89 30.04 -77.79
N TYR A 353 -66.22 29.52 -78.83
CA TYR A 353 -64.87 28.97 -78.67
C TYR A 353 -63.82 30.06 -78.42
N ALA A 354 -63.95 31.25 -79.01
CA ALA A 354 -63.08 32.39 -78.73
C ALA A 354 -63.22 32.84 -77.27
N PHE A 355 -64.45 32.93 -76.76
CA PHE A 355 -64.73 33.23 -75.36
C PHE A 355 -64.17 32.17 -74.41
N LYS A 356 -64.34 30.88 -74.74
CA LYS A 356 -63.75 29.77 -73.97
C LYS A 356 -62.22 29.81 -73.96
N TYR A 357 -61.59 30.17 -75.08
CA TYR A 357 -60.15 30.36 -75.15
C TYR A 357 -59.65 31.49 -74.23
N ALA A 358 -60.28 32.67 -74.31
CA ALA A 358 -59.93 33.81 -73.46
C ALA A 358 -60.15 33.50 -71.97
N SER A 359 -61.25 32.82 -71.65
CA SER A 359 -61.57 32.39 -70.27
C SER A 359 -60.55 31.38 -69.74
N ALA A 360 -60.11 30.43 -70.57
CA ALA A 360 -59.07 29.46 -70.22
C ALA A 360 -57.72 30.14 -69.91
N MET A 361 -57.33 31.13 -70.74
CA MET A 361 -56.09 31.89 -70.53
C MET A 361 -56.14 32.75 -69.27
N ALA A 362 -57.29 33.37 -68.97
CA ALA A 362 -57.48 34.16 -67.76
C ALA A 362 -57.55 33.28 -66.50
N PHE A 363 -58.13 32.08 -66.59
CA PHE A 363 -58.25 31.13 -65.49
C PHE A 363 -56.90 30.77 -64.90
N GLU A 364 -55.85 30.57 -65.70
CA GLU A 364 -54.50 30.29 -65.19
C GLU A 364 -53.92 31.46 -64.37
N GLY A 365 -54.18 32.70 -64.80
CA GLY A 365 -53.77 33.89 -64.06
C GLY A 365 -54.47 33.98 -62.70
N TYR A 366 -55.77 33.69 -62.65
CA TYR A 366 -56.55 33.69 -61.41
C TYR A 366 -56.25 32.50 -60.50
N LYS A 367 -56.09 31.29 -61.05
CA LYS A 367 -55.78 30.09 -60.28
C LYS A 367 -54.49 30.27 -59.48
N LYS A 368 -53.45 30.84 -60.10
CA LYS A 368 -52.17 31.11 -59.42
C LYS A 368 -52.32 32.11 -58.27
N GLN A 369 -53.12 33.17 -58.46
CA GLN A 369 -53.36 34.17 -57.42
C GLN A 369 -54.27 33.67 -56.29
N VAL A 370 -55.24 32.80 -56.60
CA VAL A 370 -56.23 32.31 -55.63
C VAL A 370 -55.70 31.14 -54.80
N GLN A 371 -54.83 30.29 -55.36
CA GLN A 371 -54.14 29.22 -54.60
C GLN A 371 -53.34 29.75 -53.40
N GLU A 372 -52.86 30.99 -53.47
CA GLU A 372 -52.07 31.61 -52.40
C GLU A 372 -52.93 32.32 -51.33
N VAL A 373 -54.25 32.48 -51.57
CA VAL A 373 -55.11 33.38 -50.77
C VAL A 373 -56.21 32.63 -50.00
N ASP A 374 -57.03 31.80 -50.65
CA ASP A 374 -58.20 31.16 -50.02
C ASP A 374 -58.68 29.91 -50.78
N GLU A 375 -58.85 28.80 -50.05
CA GLU A 375 -59.27 27.49 -50.57
C GLU A 375 -60.75 27.46 -51.00
N ASP A 376 -61.65 28.20 -50.32
CA ASP A 376 -63.06 28.30 -50.71
C ASP A 376 -63.21 29.08 -52.02
N LEU A 377 -62.40 30.14 -52.18
CA LEU A 377 -62.31 30.91 -53.42
C LEU A 377 -61.75 30.06 -54.57
N GLN A 378 -60.78 29.19 -54.28
CA GLN A 378 -60.23 28.24 -55.26
C GLN A 378 -61.29 27.25 -55.73
N GLN A 379 -62.06 26.68 -54.80
CA GLN A 379 -63.14 25.74 -55.12
C GLN A 379 -64.21 26.42 -55.98
N ARG A 380 -64.63 27.64 -55.61
CA ARG A 380 -65.61 28.40 -56.39
C ARG A 380 -65.10 28.76 -57.78
N LEU A 381 -63.84 29.14 -57.92
CA LEU A 381 -63.21 29.41 -59.21
C LEU A 381 -63.20 28.17 -60.11
N LEU A 382 -62.83 27.00 -59.56
CA LEU A 382 -62.83 25.73 -60.28
C LEU A 382 -64.24 25.34 -60.76
N THR A 383 -65.25 25.43 -59.88
CA THR A 383 -66.65 25.14 -60.25
C THR A 383 -67.13 26.05 -61.37
N LEU A 384 -66.90 27.36 -61.26
CA LEU A 384 -67.29 28.33 -62.30
C LEU A 384 -66.55 28.11 -63.62
N ALA A 385 -65.28 27.70 -63.59
CA ALA A 385 -64.52 27.39 -64.79
C ALA A 385 -65.07 26.14 -65.49
N ILE A 386 -65.36 25.07 -64.75
CA ILE A 386 -65.94 23.84 -65.29
C ILE A 386 -67.30 24.12 -65.92
N GLU A 387 -68.17 24.87 -65.24
CA GLU A 387 -69.50 25.23 -65.75
C GLU A 387 -69.41 26.06 -67.03
N ASN A 388 -68.56 27.11 -67.05
CA ASN A 388 -68.45 27.98 -68.22
C ASN A 388 -67.77 27.28 -69.41
N MET A 389 -66.68 26.54 -69.18
CA MET A 389 -65.87 25.94 -70.24
C MET A 389 -66.45 24.62 -70.74
N GLY A 390 -67.10 23.83 -69.87
CA GLY A 390 -67.71 22.53 -70.20
C GLY A 390 -69.11 22.62 -70.81
N SER A 391 -69.71 23.80 -70.84
CA SER A 391 -71.06 24.02 -71.37
C SER A 391 -71.16 23.70 -72.88
N ASN A 392 -72.15 22.88 -73.26
CA ASN A 392 -72.32 22.38 -74.63
C ASN A 392 -72.67 23.51 -75.63
N PRO A 393 -71.99 23.61 -76.80
CA PRO A 393 -72.29 24.60 -77.84
C PRO A 393 -73.71 24.53 -78.42
N ILE A 394 -74.45 23.43 -78.23
CA ILE A 394 -75.82 23.24 -78.74
C ILE A 394 -76.79 24.32 -78.19
N ARG A 395 -76.51 24.92 -77.02
CA ARG A 395 -77.29 26.05 -76.47
C ARG A 395 -77.46 27.22 -77.46
N LEU A 396 -76.51 27.40 -78.38
CA LEU A 396 -76.49 28.51 -79.33
C LEU A 396 -77.55 28.37 -80.44
N PHE A 397 -78.15 27.18 -80.55
CA PHE A 397 -79.19 26.85 -81.52
C PHE A 397 -80.62 27.05 -80.97
N GLU A 398 -80.80 27.20 -79.66
CA GLU A 398 -82.12 27.33 -79.03
C GLU A 398 -82.82 28.65 -79.37
N LYS A 399 -82.06 29.71 -79.70
CA LYS A 399 -82.59 30.99 -80.13
C LYS A 399 -82.63 31.07 -81.65
N PRO A 400 -83.82 31.12 -82.28
CA PRO A 400 -83.94 31.15 -83.74
C PRO A 400 -83.21 32.36 -84.30
N VAL A 401 -82.39 32.12 -85.32
CA VAL A 401 -81.70 33.19 -86.04
C VAL A 401 -82.72 33.86 -86.94
N LYS A 402 -83.07 35.12 -86.65
CA LYS A 402 -83.94 35.94 -87.53
C LYS A 402 -83.31 36.03 -88.91
N SER A 403 -83.96 35.42 -89.91
CA SER A 403 -83.28 34.96 -91.12
C SER A 403 -83.59 35.73 -92.39
N SER A 404 -84.73 36.42 -92.45
CA SER A 404 -85.22 37.04 -93.68
C SER A 404 -86.20 38.18 -93.39
N PRO A 405 -86.17 39.29 -94.15
CA PRO A 405 -87.16 40.37 -94.04
C PRO A 405 -88.60 39.88 -94.25
N ALA A 406 -88.82 38.89 -95.11
CA ALA A 406 -90.15 38.35 -95.35
C ALA A 406 -90.66 37.55 -94.15
N THR A 407 -89.79 36.76 -93.49
CA THR A 407 -90.17 36.04 -92.27
C THR A 407 -90.35 36.99 -91.09
N ASP A 408 -89.56 38.07 -91.04
CA ASP A 408 -89.74 39.14 -90.04
C ASP A 408 -91.07 39.88 -90.27
N ILE A 409 -91.46 40.19 -91.52
CA ILE A 409 -92.76 40.80 -91.82
C ILE A 409 -93.89 39.84 -91.46
N VAL A 410 -93.81 38.56 -91.84
CA VAL A 410 -94.84 37.57 -91.49
C VAL A 410 -94.95 37.41 -89.98
N GLN A 411 -93.83 37.25 -89.25
CA GLN A 411 -93.87 37.16 -87.78
C GLN A 411 -94.36 38.46 -87.15
N SER A 412 -93.90 39.63 -87.63
CA SER A 412 -94.37 40.93 -87.13
C SER A 412 -95.87 41.12 -87.37
N VAL A 413 -96.37 40.75 -88.55
CA VAL A 413 -97.81 40.79 -88.86
C VAL A 413 -98.58 39.77 -88.00
N THR A 414 -98.01 38.59 -87.75
CA THR A 414 -98.63 37.57 -86.88
C THR A 414 -98.63 38.01 -85.41
N ASP A 415 -97.59 38.70 -84.95
CA ASP A 415 -97.45 39.23 -83.59
C ASP A 415 -98.34 40.46 -83.39
N ILE A 416 -98.48 41.32 -84.41
CA ILE A 416 -99.45 42.43 -84.46
C ILE A 416 -100.89 41.87 -84.49
N ALA A 417 -101.16 40.82 -85.25
CA ALA A 417 -102.48 40.17 -85.27
C ALA A 417 -102.81 39.49 -83.92
N LYS A 418 -101.81 38.95 -83.21
CA LYS A 418 -101.97 38.42 -81.86
C LYS A 418 -102.15 39.51 -80.80
N SER A 419 -101.57 40.70 -80.98
CA SER A 419 -101.73 41.83 -80.05
C SER A 419 -103.01 42.65 -80.25
N LEU A 420 -103.73 42.46 -81.36
CA LEU A 420 -105.01 43.13 -81.67
C LEU A 420 -106.26 42.29 -81.34
N LYS A 421 -106.13 41.07 -80.80
CA LYS A 421 -107.28 40.33 -80.24
C LYS A 421 -107.59 40.82 -78.82
N PRO A 422 -108.82 41.27 -78.50
CA PRO A 422 -109.18 41.74 -77.16
C PRO A 422 -109.03 40.64 -76.11
N GLN A 423 -108.57 41.02 -74.92
CA GLN A 423 -108.71 40.22 -73.70
C GLN A 423 -110.20 39.98 -73.42
N GLU A 424 -110.66 38.74 -73.59
CA GLU A 424 -111.88 38.29 -72.92
C GLU A 424 -111.51 37.77 -71.52
N THR A 425 -112.12 38.39 -70.52
CA THR A 425 -112.32 37.90 -69.16
C THR A 425 -112.92 36.49 -69.15
N LYS A 426 -112.16 35.51 -68.66
CA LYS A 426 -112.51 34.69 -67.49
C LYS A 426 -111.35 33.83 -67.03
#